data_AF-A0A356K9V0-F1
#
_entry.id   AF-A0A356K9V0-F1
#
_cell.length_a   1.000
_cell.length_b   1.000
_cell.length_c   1.000
_cell.angle_alpha   90.00
_cell.angle_beta   90.00
_cell.angle_gamma   90.00
#
_symmetry.space_group_name_H-M   'P 1'
#
loop_
_entity.id
_entity.type
_entity.pdbx_description
1 polymer ?
#
loop_
_entity_poly.entity_id
_entity_poly.type
_entity_poly.pdbx_seq_one_letter_code
_entity_poly.pdbx_strand_id
1 'polypeptide(L)'
;MLLLSLSASMIHADIQRIELVNGDVYEGELDQGIRTGQGRLERRDGAWYEGDFVNDQMHGAGTYTWADRRVYQGTFRHDKRHGVGALRWPNGNLYEGAFLENRRTGTGRFSWANNDIYEGQFLNDQMHGKGLYVWSDGQRYDGMFRDGVKSGRGILTWPTGNKYEGQFLEDQRHGLGVLYWSDGTTYQGLFALNQMNGFGVRTVPNEEAAFQRWRMGDLLEAWPIVESERCRLQIDSTPWMFSGSSCINGHAHGTGIAVSVDGQAYIVNGRFVLGRLVQGDRKTLPAPESP
;
A
#
# COMPACT_ATOMS: atom_id res chain seq x y z
N MET A 1 64.24 3.12 41.52
CA MET A 1 62.97 3.58 40.93
C MET A 1 62.32 2.37 40.27
N LEU A 2 61.36 1.76 40.97
CA LEU A 2 60.60 0.60 40.47
C LEU A 2 59.72 1.06 39.30
N LEU A 3 59.80 0.41 38.16
CA LEU A 3 58.81 0.51 37.09
C LEU A 3 58.06 -0.84 37.06
N LEU A 4 56.88 -0.85 37.68
CA LEU A 4 55.88 -1.90 37.56
C LEU A 4 55.31 -1.85 36.14
N SER A 5 55.58 -2.86 35.33
CA SER A 5 54.86 -3.09 34.08
C SER A 5 53.49 -3.70 34.41
N LEU A 6 52.42 -2.92 34.27
CA LEU A 6 51.07 -3.49 34.18
C LEU A 6 50.93 -4.17 32.81
N SER A 7 50.99 -5.49 32.79
CA SER A 7 50.50 -6.30 31.68
C SER A 7 48.97 -6.27 31.70
N ALA A 8 48.36 -5.65 30.70
CA ALA A 8 46.93 -5.83 30.43
C ALA A 8 46.72 -7.32 30.07
N SER A 9 46.07 -8.05 30.97
CA SER A 9 45.63 -9.42 30.69
C SER A 9 44.54 -9.33 29.63
N MET A 10 44.88 -9.67 28.38
CA MET A 10 43.86 -10.00 27.39
C MET A 10 43.16 -11.26 27.89
N ILE A 11 41.93 -11.11 28.40
CA ILE A 11 41.03 -12.23 28.61
C ILE A 11 40.85 -12.86 27.23
N HIS A 12 41.60 -13.92 26.96
CA HIS A 12 41.34 -14.75 25.80
C HIS A 12 40.03 -15.45 26.13
N ALA A 13 38.97 -15.04 25.44
CA ALA A 13 37.73 -15.80 25.37
C ALA A 13 38.10 -17.26 25.07
N ASP A 14 37.80 -18.16 26.00
CA ASP A 14 38.16 -19.58 25.88
C ASP A 14 37.17 -20.21 24.89
N ILE A 15 37.55 -20.21 23.61
CA ILE A 15 36.75 -20.77 22.52
C ILE A 15 36.81 -22.30 22.63
N GLN A 16 35.65 -22.93 22.79
CA GLN A 16 35.53 -24.37 22.92
C GLN A 16 34.70 -24.94 21.78
N ARG A 17 35.11 -26.12 21.28
CA ARG A 17 34.34 -26.90 20.31
C ARG A 17 33.74 -28.12 21.01
N ILE A 18 32.41 -28.19 21.09
CA ILE A 18 31.67 -29.26 21.77
C ILE A 18 30.65 -29.90 20.83
N GLU A 19 30.48 -31.21 20.94
CA GLU A 19 29.34 -31.94 20.36
C GLU A 19 28.25 -32.02 21.43
N LEU A 20 27.06 -31.51 21.11
CA LEU A 20 25.91 -31.51 21.99
C LEU A 20 25.25 -32.90 22.02
N VAL A 21 24.43 -33.17 23.04
CA VAL A 21 23.73 -34.48 23.18
C VAL A 21 22.84 -34.79 21.97
N ASN A 22 22.26 -33.76 21.36
CA ASN A 22 21.47 -33.88 20.13
C ASN A 22 22.34 -33.99 18.86
N GLY A 23 23.67 -34.04 19.01
CA GLY A 23 24.76 -34.05 18.03
C GLY A 23 24.83 -32.87 17.08
N ASP A 24 24.26 -31.73 17.49
CA ASP A 24 24.68 -30.45 16.96
C ASP A 24 26.12 -30.15 17.44
N VAL A 25 26.85 -29.35 16.69
CA VAL A 25 28.22 -28.95 17.03
C VAL A 25 28.22 -27.46 17.33
N TYR A 26 28.76 -27.09 18.49
CA TYR A 26 28.99 -25.69 18.86
C TYR A 26 30.48 -25.39 18.93
N GLU A 27 30.89 -24.24 18.41
CA GLU A 27 32.23 -23.68 18.53
C GLU A 27 32.13 -22.22 18.95
N GLY A 28 32.56 -21.87 20.17
CA GLY A 28 32.43 -20.52 20.69
C GLY A 28 32.67 -20.40 22.19
N GLU A 29 32.30 -19.26 22.75
CA GLU A 29 32.47 -18.96 24.17
C GLU A 29 31.46 -19.71 25.06
N LEU A 30 31.96 -20.24 26.17
CA LEU A 30 31.15 -20.88 27.21
C LEU A 30 31.40 -20.22 28.55
N ASP A 31 30.33 -19.87 29.27
CA ASP A 31 30.40 -19.50 30.68
C ASP A 31 29.74 -20.59 31.52
N GLN A 32 30.52 -21.28 32.35
CA GLN A 32 30.08 -22.44 33.13
C GLN A 32 29.35 -23.53 32.30
N GLY A 33 29.78 -23.70 31.05
CA GLY A 33 29.19 -24.67 30.11
C GLY A 33 27.93 -24.18 29.38
N ILE A 34 27.51 -22.94 29.61
CA ILE A 34 26.39 -22.28 28.93
C ILE A 34 26.94 -21.42 27.79
N ARG A 35 26.35 -21.53 26.59
CA ARG A 35 26.79 -20.72 25.43
C ARG A 35 26.52 -19.25 25.68
N THR A 36 27.56 -18.45 25.49
CA THR A 36 27.58 -17.00 25.68
C THR A 36 28.46 -16.35 24.62
N GLY A 37 28.51 -15.02 24.57
CA GLY A 37 29.43 -14.29 23.70
C GLY A 37 29.29 -14.68 22.23
N GLN A 38 30.39 -14.70 21.48
CA GLN A 38 30.38 -15.09 20.07
C GLN A 38 30.51 -16.60 19.91
N GLY A 39 29.78 -17.16 18.95
CA GLY A 39 29.94 -18.57 18.59
C GLY A 39 29.21 -18.98 17.33
N ARG A 40 29.47 -20.23 16.93
CA ARG A 40 28.86 -20.89 15.79
C ARG A 40 28.20 -22.20 16.23
N LEU A 41 26.95 -22.38 15.86
CA LEU A 41 26.18 -23.60 16.08
C LEU A 41 25.84 -24.23 14.73
N GLU A 42 26.37 -25.40 14.44
CA GLU A 42 26.04 -26.22 13.30
C GLU A 42 25.07 -27.33 13.71
N ARG A 43 23.92 -27.39 13.06
CA ARG A 43 22.87 -28.36 13.34
C ARG A 43 23.02 -29.59 12.47
N ARG A 44 22.55 -30.74 12.95
CA ARG A 44 22.56 -32.00 12.18
C ARG A 44 21.83 -31.94 10.83
N ASP A 45 20.84 -31.05 10.71
CA ASP A 45 20.10 -30.85 9.45
C ASP A 45 20.87 -30.00 8.42
N GLY A 46 22.08 -29.53 8.76
CA GLY A 46 22.92 -28.67 7.93
C GLY A 46 22.61 -27.18 8.07
N ALA A 47 21.61 -26.79 8.87
CA ALA A 47 21.43 -25.39 9.25
C ALA A 47 22.55 -24.95 10.20
N TRP A 48 22.90 -23.67 10.17
CA TRP A 48 23.88 -23.14 11.12
C TRP A 48 23.57 -21.71 11.50
N TYR A 49 24.04 -21.32 12.68
CA TYR A 49 24.02 -19.97 13.20
C TYR A 49 25.43 -19.53 13.57
N GLU A 50 25.76 -18.27 13.31
CA GLU A 50 26.99 -17.62 13.77
C GLU A 50 26.64 -16.24 14.28
N GLY A 51 26.98 -15.93 15.54
CA GLY A 51 26.66 -14.65 16.15
C GLY A 51 26.66 -14.70 17.67
N ASP A 52 26.00 -13.72 18.28
CA ASP A 52 25.95 -13.61 19.75
C ASP A 52 25.04 -14.70 20.36
N PHE A 53 25.46 -15.20 21.52
CA PHE A 53 24.70 -16.07 22.41
C PHE A 53 24.55 -15.38 23.77
N VAL A 54 23.38 -15.55 24.38
CA VAL A 54 23.12 -15.20 25.79
C VAL A 54 22.31 -16.32 26.40
N ASN A 55 22.84 -16.95 27.45
CA ASN A 55 22.18 -18.05 28.18
C ASN A 55 21.68 -19.15 27.23
N ASP A 56 22.57 -19.69 26.39
CA ASP A 56 22.25 -20.74 25.41
C ASP A 56 21.33 -20.34 24.24
N GLN A 57 20.91 -19.08 24.16
CA GLN A 57 19.99 -18.60 23.13
C GLN A 57 20.69 -17.69 22.13
N MET A 58 20.33 -17.79 20.85
CA MET A 58 20.72 -16.81 19.84
C MET A 58 20.20 -15.43 20.26
N HIS A 59 21.11 -14.47 20.34
CA HIS A 59 20.84 -13.10 20.77
C HIS A 59 21.65 -12.13 19.91
N GLY A 60 21.49 -10.83 20.12
CA GLY A 60 22.38 -9.82 19.55
C GLY A 60 22.41 -9.87 18.03
N ALA A 61 23.57 -9.65 17.42
CA ALA A 61 23.76 -9.76 15.97
C ALA A 61 24.15 -11.19 15.59
N GLY A 62 23.62 -11.67 14.46
CA GLY A 62 24.01 -12.97 13.94
C GLY A 62 23.53 -13.23 12.51
N THR A 63 24.02 -14.35 11.98
CA THR A 63 23.63 -14.92 10.70
C THR A 63 23.10 -16.32 10.93
N TYR A 64 21.91 -16.62 10.41
CA TYR A 64 21.32 -17.95 10.41
C TYR A 64 21.13 -18.42 8.98
N THR A 65 21.71 -19.56 8.64
CA THR A 65 21.49 -20.25 7.37
C THR A 65 20.66 -21.50 7.62
N TRP A 66 19.51 -21.61 6.95
CA TRP A 66 18.67 -22.81 7.01
C TRP A 66 19.23 -23.90 6.08
N ALA A 67 18.86 -25.15 6.35
CA ALA A 67 19.18 -26.30 5.48
C ALA A 67 18.70 -26.12 4.03
N ASP A 68 17.61 -25.36 3.83
CA ASP A 68 17.12 -25.00 2.49
C ASP A 68 17.87 -23.84 1.82
N ARG A 69 18.98 -23.38 2.43
CA ARG A 69 19.82 -22.26 1.99
C ARG A 69 19.20 -20.87 2.07
N ARG A 70 18.06 -20.69 2.77
CA ARG A 70 17.67 -19.35 3.22
C ARG A 70 18.76 -18.79 4.13
N VAL A 71 18.96 -17.49 4.11
CA VAL A 71 19.94 -16.80 4.96
C VAL A 71 19.27 -15.60 5.60
N TYR A 72 19.36 -15.49 6.92
CA TYR A 72 18.98 -14.31 7.66
C TYR A 72 20.23 -13.71 8.28
N GLN A 73 20.39 -12.40 8.12
CA GLN A 73 21.44 -11.64 8.77
C GLN A 73 20.79 -10.46 9.47
N GLY A 74 20.96 -10.36 10.78
CA GLY A 74 20.32 -9.31 11.56
C GLY A 74 20.32 -9.62 13.03
N THR A 75 19.40 -8.99 13.75
CA THR A 75 19.34 -9.12 15.21
C THR A 75 18.43 -10.27 15.67
N PHE A 76 18.80 -10.88 16.78
CA PHE A 76 18.09 -11.97 17.46
C PHE A 76 17.78 -11.60 18.90
N ARG A 77 16.69 -12.15 19.42
CA ARG A 77 16.34 -12.11 20.85
C ARG A 77 15.62 -13.39 21.21
N HIS A 78 16.17 -14.13 22.18
CA HIS A 78 15.62 -15.41 22.66
C HIS A 78 15.30 -16.38 21.50
N ASP A 79 16.30 -16.66 20.66
CA ASP A 79 16.21 -17.56 19.50
C ASP A 79 15.31 -17.10 18.35
N LYS A 80 14.81 -15.87 18.40
CA LYS A 80 13.91 -15.32 17.38
C LYS A 80 14.51 -14.11 16.70
N ARG A 81 14.30 -14.00 15.39
CA ARG A 81 14.58 -12.78 14.64
C ARG A 81 13.79 -11.63 15.25
N HIS A 82 14.49 -10.59 15.67
CA HIS A 82 13.92 -9.47 16.39
C HIS A 82 14.76 -8.22 16.12
N GLY A 83 14.15 -7.07 15.88
CA GLY A 83 14.86 -5.83 15.53
C GLY A 83 14.98 -5.69 14.01
N VAL A 84 16.16 -5.42 13.47
CA VAL A 84 16.36 -5.20 12.02
C VAL A 84 17.16 -6.36 11.43
N GLY A 85 16.80 -6.77 10.22
CA GLY A 85 17.57 -7.78 9.49
C GLY A 85 17.19 -7.90 8.03
N ALA A 86 17.97 -8.71 7.32
CA ALA A 86 17.77 -9.09 5.94
C ALA A 86 17.53 -10.60 5.86
N LEU A 87 16.45 -11.02 5.19
CA LEU A 87 16.14 -12.42 4.90
C LEU A 87 16.23 -12.63 3.39
N ARG A 88 17.17 -13.49 2.96
CA ARG A 88 17.39 -13.88 1.57
C ARG A 88 16.88 -15.29 1.36
N TRP A 89 16.12 -15.48 0.30
CA TRP A 89 15.66 -16.80 -0.15
C TRP A 89 16.50 -17.29 -1.33
N PRO A 90 16.67 -18.62 -1.48
CA PRO A 90 17.42 -19.19 -2.60
C PRO A 90 16.87 -18.84 -3.98
N ASN A 91 15.58 -18.53 -4.07
CA ASN A 91 14.93 -18.12 -5.31
C ASN A 91 15.28 -16.68 -5.73
N GLY A 92 16.00 -15.92 -4.90
CA GLY A 92 16.36 -14.52 -5.16
C GLY A 92 15.49 -13.50 -4.45
N ASN A 93 14.40 -13.91 -3.77
CA ASN A 93 13.63 -12.98 -2.95
C ASN A 93 14.50 -12.43 -1.80
N LEU A 94 14.26 -11.18 -1.44
CA LEU A 94 14.96 -10.48 -0.37
C LEU A 94 13.96 -9.64 0.41
N TYR A 95 13.99 -9.77 1.73
CA TYR A 95 13.33 -8.85 2.64
C TYR A 95 14.38 -8.13 3.48
N GLU A 96 14.25 -6.83 3.63
CA GLU A 96 15.11 -5.98 4.47
C GLU A 96 14.19 -5.12 5.33
N GLY A 97 14.23 -5.26 6.65
CA GLY A 97 13.34 -4.48 7.51
C GLY A 97 13.23 -5.01 8.92
N ALA A 98 12.16 -4.59 9.59
CA ALA A 98 11.94 -4.93 10.99
C ALA A 98 11.28 -6.30 11.19
N PHE A 99 11.73 -6.98 12.24
CA PHE A 99 11.23 -8.26 12.72
C PHE A 99 10.78 -8.15 14.18
N LEU A 100 9.69 -8.83 14.51
CA LEU A 100 9.22 -9.01 15.88
C LEU A 100 8.83 -10.49 16.04
N GLU A 101 9.59 -11.19 16.89
CA GLU A 101 9.32 -12.60 17.23
C GLU A 101 9.18 -13.47 15.96
N ASN A 102 10.18 -13.41 15.08
CA ASN A 102 10.27 -14.08 13.78
C ASN A 102 9.41 -13.54 12.64
N ARG A 103 8.45 -12.65 12.90
CA ARG A 103 7.56 -12.08 11.87
C ARG A 103 8.04 -10.74 11.37
N ARG A 104 7.89 -10.48 10.08
CA ARG A 104 8.09 -9.14 9.50
C ARG A 104 7.05 -8.19 10.05
N THR A 105 7.49 -7.01 10.47
CA THR A 105 6.64 -5.97 11.07
C THR A 105 7.23 -4.59 10.78
N GLY A 106 6.45 -3.53 11.02
CA GLY A 106 6.95 -2.16 10.87
C GLY A 106 7.37 -1.87 9.42
N THR A 107 8.32 -0.97 9.21
CA THR A 107 8.77 -0.64 7.85
C THR A 107 9.75 -1.69 7.32
N GLY A 108 9.59 -2.04 6.05
CA GLY A 108 10.55 -2.89 5.35
C GLY A 108 10.43 -2.78 3.84
N ARG A 109 11.38 -3.41 3.16
CA ARG A 109 11.48 -3.54 1.72
C ARG A 109 11.49 -5.00 1.36
N PHE A 110 10.61 -5.42 0.47
CA PHE A 110 10.61 -6.75 -0.12
C PHE A 110 10.92 -6.61 -1.61
N SER A 111 11.98 -7.27 -2.07
CA SER A 111 12.28 -7.46 -3.48
C SER A 111 12.00 -8.89 -3.86
N TRP A 112 11.14 -9.09 -4.85
CA TRP A 112 10.88 -10.41 -5.40
C TRP A 112 11.89 -10.72 -6.51
N ALA A 113 12.10 -12.01 -6.75
CA ALA A 113 12.98 -12.49 -7.81
C ALA A 113 12.52 -12.10 -9.23
N ASN A 114 11.25 -11.73 -9.40
CA ASN A 114 10.70 -11.20 -10.65
C ASN A 114 10.99 -9.69 -10.83
N ASN A 115 11.75 -9.06 -9.93
CA ASN A 115 12.03 -7.62 -9.86
C ASN A 115 10.86 -6.74 -9.40
N ASP A 116 9.76 -7.30 -8.91
CA ASP A 116 8.79 -6.52 -8.15
C ASP A 116 9.43 -6.02 -6.85
N ILE A 117 8.98 -4.86 -6.38
CA ILE A 117 9.45 -4.24 -5.14
C ILE A 117 8.26 -3.73 -4.35
N TYR A 118 8.25 -3.99 -3.05
CA TYR A 118 7.35 -3.36 -2.09
C TYR A 118 8.17 -2.68 -1.02
N GLU A 119 7.89 -1.41 -0.79
CA GLU A 119 8.48 -0.60 0.29
C GLU A 119 7.35 0.00 1.10
N GLY A 120 7.23 -0.41 2.37
CA GLY A 120 6.10 0.02 3.17
C GLY A 120 6.01 -0.69 4.51
N GLN A 121 4.84 -0.58 5.12
CA GLN A 121 4.61 -1.19 6.42
C GLN A 121 4.24 -2.68 6.28
N PHE A 122 4.61 -3.46 7.28
CA PHE A 122 4.31 -4.87 7.44
C PHE A 122 3.64 -5.09 8.79
N LEU A 123 2.71 -6.03 8.83
CA LEU A 123 2.10 -6.51 10.07
C LEU A 123 1.93 -8.02 9.96
N ASN A 124 2.53 -8.77 10.88
CA ASN A 124 2.46 -10.24 10.90
C ASN A 124 2.75 -10.88 9.54
N ASP A 125 3.90 -10.53 8.93
CA ASP A 125 4.34 -11.03 7.64
C ASP A 125 3.55 -10.56 6.40
N GLN A 126 2.55 -9.71 6.55
CA GLN A 126 1.74 -9.20 5.44
C GLN A 126 2.02 -7.73 5.17
N MET A 127 1.93 -7.31 3.90
CA MET A 127 1.91 -5.89 3.54
C MET A 127 0.69 -5.24 4.20
N HIS A 128 0.89 -4.12 4.87
CA HIS A 128 -0.12 -3.45 5.67
C HIS A 128 0.12 -1.95 5.69
N GLY A 129 -0.88 -1.14 6.03
CA GLY A 129 -0.72 0.30 6.20
C GLY A 129 -0.26 0.99 4.92
N LYS A 130 0.55 2.05 5.00
CA LYS A 130 1.05 2.75 3.81
C LYS A 130 2.21 1.99 3.17
N GLY A 131 2.18 1.87 1.84
CA GLY A 131 3.29 1.30 1.08
C GLY A 131 3.29 1.69 -0.41
N LEU A 132 4.44 1.48 -1.03
CA LEU A 132 4.68 1.61 -2.47
C LEU A 132 4.97 0.22 -3.04
N TYR A 133 4.16 -0.24 -3.98
CA TYR A 133 4.43 -1.42 -4.79
C TYR A 133 4.82 -0.99 -6.20
N VAL A 134 5.99 -1.43 -6.67
CA VAL A 134 6.48 -1.23 -8.04
C VAL A 134 6.56 -2.59 -8.69
N TRP A 135 5.78 -2.78 -9.75
CA TRP A 135 5.86 -3.99 -10.57
C TRP A 135 7.04 -3.90 -11.53
N SER A 136 7.57 -5.06 -11.93
CA SER A 136 8.68 -5.18 -12.87
C SER A 136 8.41 -4.54 -14.24
N ASP A 137 7.14 -4.41 -14.63
CA ASP A 137 6.69 -3.75 -15.86
C ASP A 137 6.66 -2.22 -15.77
N GLY A 138 6.96 -1.65 -14.59
CA GLY A 138 6.97 -0.22 -14.32
C GLY A 138 5.64 0.34 -13.79
N GLN A 139 4.58 -0.48 -13.67
CA GLN A 139 3.37 -0.09 -12.96
C GLN A 139 3.72 0.22 -11.50
N ARG A 140 3.00 1.17 -10.88
CA ARG A 140 3.25 1.60 -9.49
C ARG A 140 1.95 1.82 -8.74
N TYR A 141 1.90 1.37 -7.50
CA TYR A 141 0.82 1.65 -6.56
C TYR A 141 1.39 2.28 -5.30
N ASP A 142 1.01 3.51 -5.00
CA ASP A 142 1.29 4.20 -3.74
C ASP A 142 -0.03 4.35 -2.97
N GLY A 143 -0.18 3.64 -1.86
CA GLY A 143 -1.44 3.66 -1.14
C GLY A 143 -1.50 2.76 0.07
N MET A 144 -2.72 2.48 0.50
CA MET A 144 -2.98 1.68 1.69
C MET A 144 -3.08 0.20 1.36
N PHE A 145 -2.49 -0.62 2.22
CA PHE A 145 -2.55 -2.08 2.19
C PHE A 145 -3.23 -2.60 3.43
N ARG A 146 -3.98 -3.69 3.27
CA ARG A 146 -4.55 -4.45 4.37
C ARG A 146 -4.46 -5.91 4.02
N ASP A 147 -3.91 -6.70 4.93
CA ASP A 147 -3.79 -8.15 4.81
C ASP A 147 -3.16 -8.64 3.48
N GLY A 148 -2.19 -7.88 2.97
CA GLY A 148 -1.48 -8.20 1.73
C GLY A 148 -2.09 -7.64 0.45
N VAL A 149 -3.25 -6.98 0.50
CA VAL A 149 -3.95 -6.46 -0.69
C VAL A 149 -4.14 -4.94 -0.62
N LYS A 150 -4.25 -4.28 -1.79
CA LYS A 150 -4.55 -2.84 -1.88
C LYS A 150 -5.93 -2.58 -1.29
N SER A 151 -6.05 -1.54 -0.48
CA SER A 151 -7.26 -1.15 0.23
C SER A 151 -7.29 0.36 0.45
N GLY A 152 -8.39 0.92 0.93
CA GLY A 152 -8.43 2.33 1.33
C GLY A 152 -8.15 3.29 0.16
N ARG A 153 -7.38 4.35 0.38
CA ARG A 153 -6.99 5.28 -0.70
C ARG A 153 -5.63 4.92 -1.29
N GLY A 154 -5.46 5.13 -2.58
CA GLY A 154 -4.17 5.00 -3.25
C GLY A 154 -4.14 5.57 -4.66
N ILE A 155 -2.94 5.62 -5.23
CA ILE A 155 -2.64 6.06 -6.58
C ILE A 155 -2.03 4.88 -7.33
N LEU A 156 -2.65 4.48 -8.44
CA LEU A 156 -2.16 3.47 -9.36
C LEU A 156 -1.73 4.15 -10.66
N THR A 157 -0.45 4.06 -11.00
CA THR A 157 0.14 4.64 -12.21
C THR A 157 0.56 3.51 -13.14
N TRP A 158 0.20 3.62 -14.42
CA TRP A 158 0.59 2.66 -15.45
C TRP A 158 1.76 3.21 -16.27
N PRO A 159 2.62 2.32 -16.84
CA PRO A 159 3.71 2.73 -17.73
C PRO A 159 3.26 3.54 -18.95
N THR A 160 2.01 3.35 -19.36
CA THR A 160 1.36 4.11 -20.45
C THR A 160 1.17 5.60 -20.14
N GLY A 161 1.38 6.05 -18.90
CA GLY A 161 1.12 7.42 -18.44
C GLY A 161 -0.26 7.63 -17.81
N ASN A 162 -1.18 6.67 -17.97
CA ASN A 162 -2.46 6.66 -17.26
C ASN A 162 -2.24 6.61 -15.74
N LYS A 163 -3.15 7.22 -14.99
CA LYS A 163 -3.14 7.26 -13.51
C LYS A 163 -4.56 7.09 -12.97
N TYR A 164 -4.73 6.35 -11.88
CA TYR A 164 -5.96 6.30 -11.12
C TYR A 164 -5.67 6.72 -9.69
N GLU A 165 -6.49 7.61 -9.15
CA GLU A 165 -6.42 8.03 -7.77
C GLU A 165 -7.80 7.85 -7.15
N GLY A 166 -7.89 7.07 -6.08
CA GLY A 166 -9.19 6.82 -5.49
C GLY A 166 -9.19 5.70 -4.47
N GLN A 167 -10.37 5.14 -4.27
CA GLN A 167 -10.57 4.07 -3.31
C GLN A 167 -10.27 2.70 -3.92
N PHE A 168 -9.73 1.81 -3.08
CA PHE A 168 -9.43 0.42 -3.38
C PHE A 168 -10.13 -0.47 -2.36
N LEU A 169 -10.63 -1.61 -2.82
CA LEU A 169 -11.18 -2.68 -2.01
C LEU A 169 -10.72 -4.00 -2.60
N GLU A 170 -10.00 -4.81 -1.81
CA GLU A 170 -9.52 -6.15 -2.21
C GLU A 170 -8.81 -6.15 -3.58
N ASP A 171 -7.77 -5.31 -3.71
CA ASP A 171 -6.99 -5.10 -4.94
C ASP A 171 -7.70 -4.41 -6.11
N GLN A 172 -8.96 -4.03 -5.95
CA GLN A 172 -9.76 -3.48 -7.04
C GLN A 172 -10.08 -2.00 -6.82
N ARG A 173 -10.05 -1.20 -7.89
CA ARG A 173 -10.59 0.15 -7.89
C ARG A 173 -12.07 0.09 -7.53
N HIS A 174 -12.47 0.87 -6.54
CA HIS A 174 -13.79 0.86 -5.96
C HIS A 174 -14.18 2.27 -5.51
N GLY A 175 -15.46 2.52 -5.28
CA GLY A 175 -15.94 3.78 -4.69
C GLY A 175 -15.60 5.00 -5.54
N LEU A 176 -15.32 6.14 -4.90
CA LEU A 176 -14.99 7.38 -5.62
C LEU A 176 -13.51 7.41 -6.04
N GLY A 177 -13.26 7.86 -7.26
CA GLY A 177 -11.91 8.10 -7.76
C GLY A 177 -11.87 8.93 -9.02
N VAL A 178 -10.65 9.25 -9.45
CA VAL A 178 -10.32 9.96 -10.68
C VAL A 178 -9.42 9.07 -11.53
N LEU A 179 -9.81 8.83 -12.77
CA LEU A 179 -8.99 8.18 -13.79
C LEU A 179 -8.49 9.25 -14.76
N TYR A 180 -7.18 9.27 -14.96
CA TYR A 180 -6.46 10.14 -15.87
C TYR A 180 -5.90 9.29 -17.00
N TRP A 181 -6.12 9.74 -18.23
CA TRP A 181 -5.49 9.18 -19.41
C TRP A 181 -4.33 10.07 -19.87
N SER A 182 -3.37 9.46 -20.56
CA SER A 182 -2.18 10.15 -21.08
C SER A 182 -2.49 11.27 -22.08
N ASP A 183 -3.68 11.26 -22.68
CA ASP A 183 -4.16 12.29 -23.61
C ASP A 183 -4.75 13.53 -22.89
N GLY A 184 -4.77 13.54 -21.55
CA GLY A 184 -5.36 14.60 -20.74
C GLY A 184 -6.85 14.41 -20.45
N THR A 185 -7.49 13.37 -20.98
CA THR A 185 -8.85 12.98 -20.60
C THR A 185 -8.86 12.63 -19.10
N THR A 186 -9.93 13.02 -18.40
CA THR A 186 -10.19 12.59 -17.02
C THR A 186 -11.60 12.06 -16.86
N TYR A 187 -11.79 11.17 -15.90
CA TYR A 187 -13.09 10.71 -15.43
C TYR A 187 -13.09 10.73 -13.90
N GLN A 188 -13.97 11.53 -13.32
CA GLN A 188 -14.18 11.66 -11.88
C GLN A 188 -15.51 11.00 -11.55
N GLY A 189 -15.51 9.90 -10.81
CA GLY A 189 -16.74 9.15 -10.63
C GLY A 189 -16.63 7.93 -9.76
N LEU A 190 -17.66 7.09 -9.87
CA LEU A 190 -17.77 5.85 -9.12
C LEU A 190 -17.14 4.67 -9.90
N PHE A 191 -16.50 3.79 -9.14
CA PHE A 191 -15.86 2.57 -9.62
C PHE A 191 -16.38 1.37 -8.82
N ALA A 192 -16.46 0.22 -9.48
CA ALA A 192 -16.70 -1.06 -8.84
C ALA A 192 -16.01 -2.15 -9.65
N LEU A 193 -15.39 -3.12 -8.98
CA LEU A 193 -14.75 -4.27 -9.62
C LEU A 193 -13.77 -3.86 -10.74
N ASN A 194 -12.91 -2.86 -10.46
CA ASN A 194 -11.97 -2.27 -11.41
C ASN A 194 -12.58 -1.50 -12.58
N GLN A 195 -13.90 -1.31 -12.65
CA GLN A 195 -14.58 -0.69 -13.78
C GLN A 195 -15.28 0.61 -13.38
N MET A 196 -15.45 1.53 -14.34
CA MET A 196 -16.36 2.67 -14.15
C MET A 196 -17.78 2.14 -13.95
N ASN A 197 -18.47 2.61 -12.92
CA ASN A 197 -19.78 2.10 -12.55
C ASN A 197 -20.58 3.16 -11.78
N GLY A 198 -21.85 3.37 -12.12
CA GLY A 198 -22.65 4.44 -11.52
C GLY A 198 -22.47 5.74 -12.29
N PHE A 199 -22.22 6.85 -11.60
CA PHE A 199 -22.20 8.18 -12.22
C PHE A 199 -20.84 8.86 -12.05
N GLY A 200 -20.47 9.66 -13.04
CA GLY A 200 -19.25 10.46 -13.00
C GLY A 200 -19.22 11.52 -14.11
N VAL A 201 -18.23 12.39 -14.04
CA VAL A 201 -17.97 13.44 -15.02
C VAL A 201 -16.72 13.07 -15.81
N ARG A 202 -16.83 13.09 -17.14
CA ARG A 202 -15.70 12.94 -18.05
C ARG A 202 -15.35 14.31 -18.63
N THR A 203 -14.06 14.64 -18.64
CA THR A 203 -13.54 15.86 -19.25
C THR A 203 -12.49 15.47 -20.29
N VAL A 204 -12.60 16.01 -21.50
CA VAL A 204 -11.60 15.87 -22.57
C VAL A 204 -11.02 17.26 -22.85
N PRO A 205 -9.71 17.37 -23.09
CA PRO A 205 -9.12 18.65 -23.46
C PRO A 205 -9.82 19.26 -24.68
N ASN A 206 -10.24 20.53 -24.53
CA ASN A 206 -10.94 21.31 -25.56
C ASN A 206 -12.35 20.81 -25.94
N GLU A 207 -12.97 19.95 -25.14
CA GLU A 207 -14.39 19.56 -25.31
C GLU A 207 -15.22 19.95 -24.09
N GLU A 208 -16.54 20.00 -24.26
CA GLU A 208 -17.47 20.15 -23.14
C GLU A 208 -17.40 18.90 -22.24
N ALA A 209 -17.37 19.13 -20.92
CA ALA A 209 -17.45 18.03 -19.97
C ALA A 209 -18.79 17.30 -20.11
N ALA A 210 -18.79 15.98 -19.88
CA ALA A 210 -19.98 15.15 -19.97
C ALA A 210 -20.27 14.46 -18.64
N PHE A 211 -21.51 14.55 -18.17
CA PHE A 211 -22.01 13.73 -17.07
C PHE A 211 -22.44 12.37 -17.63
N GLN A 212 -21.92 11.28 -17.08
CA GLN A 212 -22.04 9.95 -17.64
C GLN A 212 -22.61 8.97 -16.62
N ARG A 213 -23.37 7.99 -17.14
CA ARG A 213 -23.86 6.83 -16.40
C ARG A 213 -23.23 5.56 -16.97
N TRP A 214 -22.59 4.79 -16.10
CA TRP A 214 -21.90 3.56 -16.40
C TRP A 214 -22.51 2.38 -15.64
N ARG A 215 -22.36 1.18 -16.21
CA ARG A 215 -22.63 -0.08 -15.52
C ARG A 215 -21.56 -1.07 -15.92
N MET A 216 -20.71 -1.46 -14.96
CA MET A 216 -19.67 -2.48 -15.18
C MET A 216 -18.80 -2.20 -16.42
N GLY A 217 -18.38 -0.95 -16.58
CA GLY A 217 -17.54 -0.53 -17.71
C GLY A 217 -18.29 -0.25 -19.02
N ASP A 218 -19.60 -0.49 -19.09
CA ASP A 218 -20.43 -0.11 -20.22
C ASP A 218 -21.03 1.28 -20.01
N LEU A 219 -20.82 2.18 -20.97
CA LEU A 219 -21.44 3.50 -20.98
C LEU A 219 -22.93 3.34 -21.38
N LEU A 220 -23.82 3.76 -20.50
CA LEU A 220 -25.27 3.71 -20.74
C LEU A 220 -25.80 5.03 -21.29
N GLU A 221 -25.45 6.13 -20.65
CA GLU A 221 -25.98 7.47 -20.93
C GLU A 221 -24.87 8.51 -20.75
N ALA A 222 -24.89 9.57 -21.56
CA ALA A 222 -23.98 10.70 -21.46
C ALA A 222 -24.71 12.00 -21.80
N TRP A 223 -24.54 13.02 -20.97
CA TRP A 223 -25.14 14.34 -21.14
C TRP A 223 -24.04 15.42 -21.10
N PRO A 224 -23.98 16.32 -22.08
CA PRO A 224 -23.06 17.45 -22.02
C PRO A 224 -23.43 18.36 -20.85
N ILE A 225 -22.45 18.76 -20.05
CA ILE A 225 -22.64 19.64 -18.89
C ILE A 225 -22.70 21.07 -19.41
N VAL A 226 -23.92 21.53 -19.67
CA VAL A 226 -24.21 22.88 -20.15
C VAL A 226 -25.21 23.58 -19.26
N GLU A 227 -25.02 24.88 -19.04
CA GLU A 227 -26.00 25.71 -18.35
C GLU A 227 -27.21 25.93 -19.27
N SER A 228 -28.42 25.64 -18.76
CA SER A 228 -29.65 25.85 -19.52
C SER A 228 -30.26 27.21 -19.22
N GLU A 229 -30.33 28.08 -20.24
CA GLU A 229 -31.07 29.35 -20.13
C GLU A 229 -32.59 29.15 -20.00
N ARG A 230 -33.11 28.00 -20.46
CA ARG A 230 -34.54 27.67 -20.45
C ARG A 230 -35.00 26.99 -19.16
N CYS A 231 -34.06 26.37 -18.44
CA CYS A 231 -34.36 25.61 -17.23
C CYS A 231 -33.24 25.78 -16.20
N ARG A 232 -33.18 26.98 -15.63
CA ARG A 232 -32.12 27.37 -14.70
C ARG A 232 -32.27 26.63 -13.37
N LEU A 233 -31.14 26.15 -12.87
CA LEU A 233 -30.98 25.61 -11.54
C LEU A 233 -29.70 26.20 -10.94
N GLN A 234 -29.81 26.79 -9.75
CA GLN A 234 -28.67 27.35 -9.04
C GLN A 234 -28.73 26.89 -7.59
N ILE A 235 -27.65 26.27 -7.12
CA ILE A 235 -27.52 25.74 -5.75
C ILE A 235 -26.20 26.26 -5.23
N ASP A 236 -26.24 26.96 -4.09
CA ASP A 236 -25.07 27.61 -3.46
C ASP A 236 -24.30 28.52 -4.42
N SER A 237 -25.03 29.30 -5.23
CA SER A 237 -24.49 30.19 -6.27
C SER A 237 -23.83 29.51 -7.48
N THR A 238 -23.61 28.20 -7.44
CA THR A 238 -23.13 27.43 -8.59
C THR A 238 -24.31 27.16 -9.55
N PRO A 239 -24.17 27.38 -10.87
CA PRO A 239 -25.16 26.95 -11.85
C PRO A 239 -25.08 25.44 -12.08
N TRP A 240 -26.22 24.81 -12.37
CA TRP A 240 -26.33 23.36 -12.58
C TRP A 240 -27.05 23.07 -13.89
N MET A 241 -26.55 22.08 -14.63
CA MET A 241 -27.34 21.41 -15.64
C MET A 241 -28.44 20.61 -14.93
N PHE A 242 -29.69 20.74 -15.41
CA PHE A 242 -30.82 19.94 -14.96
C PHE A 242 -31.42 19.15 -16.13
N SER A 243 -31.60 17.84 -15.93
CA SER A 243 -32.29 16.94 -16.84
C SER A 243 -33.40 16.24 -16.06
N GLY A 244 -34.65 16.64 -16.28
CA GLY A 244 -35.77 16.15 -15.49
C GLY A 244 -37.13 16.41 -16.10
N SER A 245 -38.18 16.22 -15.29
CA SER A 245 -39.55 16.11 -15.77
C SER A 245 -40.16 17.41 -16.30
N SER A 246 -39.77 18.58 -15.76
CA SER A 246 -40.40 19.85 -16.14
C SER A 246 -39.58 21.09 -15.81
N CYS A 247 -39.94 22.21 -16.44
CA CYS A 247 -39.41 23.52 -16.13
C CYS A 247 -40.60 24.49 -16.00
N ILE A 248 -40.68 25.25 -14.91
CA ILE A 248 -41.77 26.20 -14.66
C ILE A 248 -41.15 27.59 -14.50
N ASN A 249 -41.64 28.55 -15.28
CA ASN A 249 -41.12 29.93 -15.33
C ASN A 249 -39.61 30.02 -15.57
N GLY A 250 -39.06 29.11 -16.39
CA GLY A 250 -37.64 29.07 -16.69
C GLY A 250 -36.76 28.42 -15.62
N HIS A 251 -37.35 27.78 -14.61
CA HIS A 251 -36.63 27.14 -13.50
C HIS A 251 -36.92 25.64 -13.41
N ALA A 252 -35.91 24.86 -12.99
CA ALA A 252 -36.04 23.42 -12.79
C ALA A 252 -37.19 23.09 -11.82
N HIS A 253 -38.05 22.15 -12.21
CA HIS A 253 -39.21 21.74 -11.43
C HIS A 253 -39.51 20.24 -11.61
N GLY A 254 -39.95 19.58 -10.55
CA GLY A 254 -40.27 18.16 -10.55
C GLY A 254 -39.05 17.30 -10.24
N THR A 255 -38.99 16.08 -10.77
CA THR A 255 -37.91 15.13 -10.46
C THR A 255 -36.89 15.06 -11.59
N GLY A 256 -35.61 14.90 -11.26
CA GLY A 256 -34.58 14.75 -12.28
C GLY A 256 -33.18 14.59 -11.73
N ILE A 257 -32.24 14.60 -12.66
CA ILE A 257 -30.81 14.59 -12.44
C ILE A 257 -30.31 16.03 -12.55
N ALA A 258 -29.37 16.40 -11.69
CA ALA A 258 -28.65 17.65 -11.81
C ALA A 258 -27.15 17.42 -11.60
N VAL A 259 -26.31 18.19 -12.30
CA VAL A 259 -24.86 18.24 -12.09
C VAL A 259 -24.42 19.69 -12.13
N SER A 260 -23.51 20.07 -11.25
CA SER A 260 -22.94 21.42 -11.25
C SER A 260 -22.17 21.65 -12.55
N VAL A 261 -22.23 22.87 -13.08
CA VAL A 261 -21.57 23.21 -14.35
C VAL A 261 -20.05 23.08 -14.26
N ASP A 262 -19.48 23.23 -13.06
CA ASP A 262 -18.05 22.96 -12.77
C ASP A 262 -17.71 21.45 -12.69
N GLY A 263 -18.70 20.57 -12.82
CA GLY A 263 -18.54 19.11 -12.78
C GLY A 263 -18.17 18.54 -11.40
N GLN A 264 -18.22 19.32 -10.32
CA GLN A 264 -17.77 18.90 -8.99
C GLN A 264 -18.84 18.21 -8.14
N ALA A 265 -20.11 18.30 -8.50
CA ALA A 265 -21.19 17.65 -7.73
C ALA A 265 -22.38 17.24 -8.61
N TYR A 266 -23.11 16.21 -8.20
CA TYR A 266 -24.31 15.75 -8.87
C TYR A 266 -25.39 15.26 -7.91
N ILE A 267 -26.63 15.20 -8.41
CA ILE A 267 -27.84 14.71 -7.73
C ILE A 267 -28.58 13.84 -8.74
N VAL A 268 -28.81 12.57 -8.44
CA VAL A 268 -29.38 11.59 -9.41
C VAL A 268 -30.84 11.22 -9.17
N ASN A 269 -31.44 11.68 -8.07
CA ASN A 269 -32.85 11.52 -7.75
C ASN A 269 -33.37 12.78 -7.03
N GLY A 270 -33.11 13.95 -7.62
CA GLY A 270 -33.48 15.22 -7.03
C GLY A 270 -34.94 15.55 -7.28
N ARG A 271 -35.61 16.12 -6.28
CA ARG A 271 -36.87 16.85 -6.45
C ARG A 271 -36.59 18.34 -6.35
N PHE A 272 -37.06 19.08 -7.34
CA PHE A 272 -36.84 20.51 -7.48
C PHE A 272 -38.16 21.25 -7.55
N VAL A 273 -38.22 22.42 -6.90
CA VAL A 273 -39.39 23.31 -6.95
C VAL A 273 -38.90 24.71 -7.26
N LEU A 274 -39.18 25.19 -8.48
CA LEU A 274 -38.83 26.53 -8.95
C LEU A 274 -37.33 26.83 -8.76
N GLY A 275 -36.48 25.90 -9.19
CA GLY A 275 -35.03 26.06 -9.19
C GLY A 275 -34.36 25.81 -7.84
N ARG A 276 -35.07 25.24 -6.86
CA ARG A 276 -34.52 24.86 -5.55
C ARG A 276 -34.60 23.35 -5.34
N LEU A 277 -33.52 22.76 -4.84
CA LEU A 277 -33.52 21.37 -4.38
C LEU A 277 -34.36 21.26 -3.09
N VAL A 278 -35.39 20.42 -3.11
CA VAL A 278 -36.22 20.14 -1.92
C VAL A 278 -36.02 18.73 -1.37
N GLN A 279 -35.52 17.80 -2.18
CA GLN A 279 -35.21 16.43 -1.78
C GLN A 279 -34.14 15.84 -2.70
N GLY A 280 -33.25 15.00 -2.17
CA GLY A 280 -32.23 14.28 -2.92
C GLY A 280 -30.84 14.56 -2.40
N ASP A 281 -29.95 13.58 -2.51
CA ASP A 281 -28.60 13.68 -1.97
C ASP A 281 -27.65 14.29 -2.99
N ARG A 282 -26.96 15.36 -2.56
CA ARG A 282 -25.82 15.91 -3.29
C ARG A 282 -24.61 15.01 -3.07
N LYS A 283 -24.03 14.52 -4.17
CA LYS A 283 -22.77 13.80 -4.17
C LYS A 283 -21.67 14.70 -4.70
N THR A 284 -20.60 14.85 -3.95
CA THR A 284 -19.39 15.59 -4.35
C THR A 284 -18.41 14.62 -5.00
N LEU A 285 -17.88 15.00 -6.15
CA LEU A 285 -16.82 14.28 -6.84
C LEU A 285 -15.45 14.73 -6.33
N PRO A 286 -14.45 13.84 -6.33
CA PRO A 286 -13.08 14.23 -6.00
C PRO A 286 -12.59 15.23 -7.04
N ALA A 287 -12.12 16.40 -6.58
CA ALA A 287 -11.46 17.36 -7.45
C ALA A 287 -10.20 16.73 -8.05
N PRO A 288 -9.91 16.92 -9.35
CA PRO A 288 -8.65 16.47 -9.90
C PRO A 288 -7.53 17.32 -9.28
N GLU A 289 -6.47 16.70 -8.77
CA GLU A 289 -5.28 17.46 -8.39
C GLU A 289 -4.81 18.29 -9.59
N SER A 290 -4.52 19.58 -9.33
CA SER A 290 -3.90 20.42 -10.35
C SER A 290 -2.56 19.80 -10.77
N PRO A 291 -2.24 19.75 -12.07
CA PRO A 291 -1.01 19.14 -12.57
C PRO A 291 0.25 19.81 -12.00
#